data_AF-A0A838IEL0-F1
#
_entry.id   AF-A0A838IEL0-F1
#
_cell.length_a   1.000
_cell.length_b   1.000
_cell.length_c   1.000
_cell.angle_alpha   90.00
_cell.angle_beta   90.00
_cell.angle_gamma   90.00
#
_symmetry.space_group_name_H-M   'P 1'
#
loop_
_entity.id
_entity.type
_entity.pdbx_description
1 polymer ?
#
loop_
_entity_poly.entity_id
_entity_poly.type
_entity_poly.pdbx_seq_one_letter_code
_entity_poly.pdbx_strand_id
1 'polypeptide(L)'
;MKNLAPRARMMVAATVAALAVLSLGAAGAQAKLVKVTGSTTVAPSEAASTFLADNGVAVAPVGPATFGEAGFTFPVFAGFGDTKTYYGLLAHSGGLRFTKGDKSAVVRRFVAVRVPGVSILLGQIPGLPGGCGHIAKALRRYAKSHPGVLRKVRRAAQQYPKAARHVVQATKRYCKEGRVIVVAQLSNLSKSVENGSATLSADLTLSRPAAKLLSRLAGAEVPAGAPLGSAVSTVTPTG
;
A
#
# COMPACT_ATOMS: atom_id res chain seq x y z
N MET A 1 15.54 77.20 6.33
CA MET A 1 14.43 77.69 5.48
C MET A 1 13.61 76.49 5.04
N LYS A 2 12.29 76.64 5.10
CA LYS A 2 11.23 75.63 4.85
C LYS A 2 11.20 75.18 3.39
N ASN A 3 10.63 74.00 3.12
CA ASN A 3 9.56 73.71 2.13
C ASN A 3 9.68 72.26 1.61
N LEU A 4 8.78 71.35 1.99
CA LEU A 4 7.42 71.06 1.48
C LEU A 4 7.44 69.77 0.64
N ALA A 5 6.69 68.77 1.08
CA ALA A 5 6.27 67.64 0.26
C ALA A 5 5.25 68.08 -0.80
N PRO A 6 5.05 67.25 -1.85
CA PRO A 6 3.74 67.10 -2.45
C PRO A 6 3.25 65.64 -2.36
N ARG A 7 2.03 65.49 -1.87
CA ARG A 7 1.15 64.34 -2.11
C ARG A 7 0.71 64.37 -3.58
N ALA A 8 0.75 63.22 -4.26
CA ALA A 8 0.02 63.03 -5.51
C ALA A 8 -0.77 61.72 -5.46
N ARG A 9 -2.09 61.88 -5.63
CA ARG A 9 -3.13 60.85 -5.79
C ARG A 9 -3.04 60.26 -7.20
N MET A 10 -3.33 58.97 -7.38
CA MET A 10 -4.16 58.54 -8.52
C MET A 10 -4.75 57.15 -8.29
N MET A 11 -6.09 57.12 -8.36
CA MET A 11 -6.92 55.92 -8.51
C MET A 11 -6.94 55.45 -9.97
N VAL A 12 -7.51 54.25 -10.14
CA VAL A 12 -8.21 53.69 -11.32
C VAL A 12 -7.38 52.71 -12.15
N ALA A 13 -7.75 51.42 -12.10
CA ALA A 13 -8.44 50.75 -13.21
C ALA A 13 -8.85 49.32 -12.84
N ALA A 14 -10.11 49.00 -13.13
CA ALA A 14 -10.76 47.73 -12.91
C ALA A 14 -10.37 46.69 -13.99
N THR A 15 -10.23 45.43 -13.59
CA THR A 15 -10.31 44.30 -14.51
C THR A 15 -11.32 43.28 -14.01
N VAL A 16 -12.36 43.12 -14.83
CA VAL A 16 -13.49 42.20 -14.73
C VAL A 16 -12.99 40.75 -14.70
N ALA A 17 -13.16 40.06 -13.56
CA ALA A 17 -13.05 38.61 -13.50
C ALA A 17 -14.47 38.03 -13.58
N ALA A 18 -14.87 37.62 -14.79
CA ALA A 18 -16.07 36.84 -15.00
C ALA A 18 -15.95 35.51 -14.25
N LEU A 19 -16.71 35.38 -13.16
CA LEU A 19 -16.85 34.14 -12.41
C LEU A 19 -17.75 33.19 -13.24
N ALA A 20 -17.14 32.40 -14.12
CA ALA A 20 -17.83 31.31 -14.78
C ALA A 20 -18.18 30.25 -13.73
N VAL A 21 -19.46 30.21 -13.33
CA VAL A 21 -20.04 29.11 -12.57
C VAL A 21 -20.07 27.88 -13.48
N LEU A 22 -19.00 27.09 -13.44
CA LEU A 22 -19.03 25.72 -13.94
C LEU A 22 -19.77 24.88 -12.90
N SER A 23 -21.07 24.75 -13.12
CA SER A 23 -21.89 23.70 -12.54
C SER A 23 -21.36 22.34 -13.01
N LEU A 24 -20.36 21.81 -12.29
CA LEU A 24 -20.01 20.41 -12.32
C LEU A 24 -21.24 19.64 -11.84
N GLY A 25 -22.02 19.17 -12.82
CA GLY A 25 -23.10 18.23 -12.61
C GLY A 25 -22.60 17.13 -11.69
N ALA A 26 -23.31 16.95 -10.58
CA ALA A 26 -23.18 15.79 -9.71
C ALA A 26 -23.65 14.56 -10.50
N ALA A 27 -22.79 14.08 -11.42
CA ALA A 27 -22.92 12.75 -11.96
C ALA A 27 -22.85 11.80 -10.76
N GLY A 28 -23.96 11.11 -10.49
CA GLY A 28 -24.05 10.09 -9.46
C GLY A 28 -22.94 9.06 -9.66
N ALA A 29 -21.81 9.28 -8.98
CA ALA A 29 -20.61 8.50 -9.16
C ALA A 29 -20.85 7.10 -8.59
N GLN A 30 -21.24 6.19 -9.47
CA GLN A 30 -21.09 4.76 -9.22
C GLN A 30 -19.60 4.52 -8.94
N ALA A 31 -19.30 3.84 -7.84
CA ALA A 31 -17.93 3.51 -7.45
C ALA A 31 -17.24 2.73 -8.59
N LYS A 32 -16.48 3.44 -9.42
CA LYS A 32 -15.71 2.87 -10.53
C LYS A 32 -14.45 2.27 -9.92
N LEU A 33 -14.26 0.96 -10.14
CA LEU A 33 -13.01 0.31 -9.83
C LEU A 33 -11.96 0.82 -10.81
N VAL A 34 -10.94 1.52 -10.34
CA VAL A 34 -9.90 2.13 -11.19
C VAL A 34 -8.61 1.33 -11.04
N LYS A 35 -7.95 1.01 -12.17
CA LYS A 35 -6.62 0.41 -12.16
C LYS A 35 -5.59 1.47 -11.81
N VAL A 36 -4.60 1.12 -11.00
CA VAL A 36 -3.56 2.07 -10.57
C VAL A 36 -2.15 1.49 -10.69
N THR A 37 -1.19 2.38 -10.92
CA THR A 37 0.26 2.12 -10.93
C THR A 37 0.99 3.20 -10.13
N GLY A 38 2.26 2.98 -9.81
CA GLY A 38 3.05 3.97 -9.07
C GLY A 38 4.16 3.32 -8.24
N SER A 39 4.44 3.88 -7.06
CA SER A 39 5.47 3.39 -6.15
C SER A 39 5.07 3.57 -4.70
N THR A 40 5.58 2.70 -3.83
CA THR A 40 5.41 2.78 -2.39
C THR A 40 6.75 2.82 -1.71
N THR A 41 7.00 3.85 -0.92
CA THR A 41 8.20 3.98 -0.09
C THR A 41 7.86 3.58 1.34
N VAL A 42 8.69 2.72 1.94
CA VAL A 42 8.60 2.30 3.33
C VAL A 42 9.80 2.83 4.07
N ALA A 43 9.56 3.76 5.00
CA ALA A 43 10.55 4.27 5.92
C ALA A 43 10.53 3.38 7.18
N PRO A 44 11.61 2.64 7.48
CA PRO A 44 11.70 1.89 8.72
C PRO A 44 11.61 2.81 9.94
N SER A 45 10.99 2.35 11.02
CA SER A 45 11.07 3.07 12.30
C SER A 45 12.49 3.01 12.85
N GLU A 46 12.86 3.98 13.67
CA GLU A 46 14.13 3.96 14.40
C GLU A 46 14.22 2.69 15.26
N ALA A 47 13.17 2.36 16.01
CA ALA A 47 13.11 1.15 16.83
C ALA A 47 13.34 -0.14 16.03
N ALA A 48 12.76 -0.26 14.83
CA ALA A 48 12.99 -1.42 13.97
C ALA A 48 14.43 -1.45 13.45
N SER A 49 14.98 -0.30 13.08
CA SER A 49 16.34 -0.18 12.55
C SER A 49 17.39 -0.53 13.61
N THR A 50 17.25 0.03 14.81
CA THR A 50 18.09 -0.26 15.97
C THR A 50 17.99 -1.74 16.35
N PHE A 51 16.77 -2.29 16.45
CA PHE A 51 16.60 -3.72 16.76
C PHE A 51 17.34 -4.62 15.76
N LEU A 52 17.21 -4.33 14.46
CA LEU A 52 17.86 -5.11 13.42
C LEU A 52 19.39 -4.99 13.51
N ALA A 53 19.91 -3.77 13.73
CA ALA A 53 21.33 -3.51 13.89
C ALA A 53 21.92 -4.22 15.12
N ASP A 54 21.29 -4.05 16.30
CA ASP A 54 21.71 -4.67 17.56
C ASP A 54 21.74 -6.20 17.48
N ASN A 55 20.88 -6.77 16.65
CA ASN A 55 20.81 -8.21 16.43
C ASN A 55 21.62 -8.69 15.23
N GLY A 56 22.41 -7.83 14.58
CA GLY A 56 23.25 -8.18 13.44
C GLY A 56 22.45 -8.67 12.22
N VAL A 57 21.22 -8.18 12.06
CA VAL A 57 20.35 -8.49 10.92
C VAL A 57 20.48 -7.38 9.89
N ALA A 58 21.15 -7.66 8.78
CA ALA A 58 21.20 -6.75 7.65
C ALA A 58 19.93 -6.91 6.78
N VAL A 59 19.44 -5.79 6.23
CA VAL A 59 18.28 -5.75 5.33
C VAL A 59 18.69 -5.16 4.00
N ALA A 60 18.43 -5.87 2.91
CA ALA A 60 18.74 -5.44 1.56
C ALA A 60 17.50 -5.53 0.65
N PRO A 61 17.33 -4.60 -0.31
CA PRO A 61 16.26 -4.72 -1.28
C PRO A 61 16.50 -5.90 -2.22
N VAL A 62 15.41 -6.53 -2.67
CA VAL A 62 15.41 -7.54 -3.73
C VAL A 62 14.67 -6.96 -4.92
N GLY A 63 15.34 -6.94 -6.06
CA GLY A 63 14.84 -6.29 -7.28
C GLY A 63 13.42 -6.71 -7.66
N PRO A 64 12.61 -5.79 -8.19
CA PRO A 64 12.91 -4.38 -8.50
C PRO A 64 12.74 -3.39 -7.32
N ALA A 65 12.76 -3.84 -6.07
CA ALA A 65 12.81 -2.89 -4.94
C ALA A 65 14.17 -2.18 -4.92
N THR A 66 14.17 -0.93 -4.45
CA THR A 66 15.39 -0.12 -4.26
C THR A 66 15.45 0.41 -2.83
N PHE A 67 16.63 0.88 -2.43
CA PHE A 67 16.86 1.54 -1.14
C PHE A 67 17.45 2.92 -1.41
N GLY A 68 16.94 3.94 -0.72
CA GLY A 68 17.40 5.32 -0.81
C GLY A 68 17.19 6.07 0.51
N GLU A 69 17.35 7.39 0.49
CA GLU A 69 17.31 8.24 1.70
C GLU A 69 16.00 8.11 2.48
N ALA A 70 14.87 7.97 1.78
CA ALA A 70 13.55 7.84 2.39
C ALA A 70 13.19 6.39 2.81
N GLY A 71 14.10 5.43 2.61
CA GLY A 71 13.89 4.01 2.92
C GLY A 71 13.75 3.12 1.68
N PHE A 72 12.91 2.09 1.79
CA PHE A 72 12.76 1.06 0.74
C PHE A 72 11.62 1.40 -0.21
N THR A 73 11.92 1.51 -1.50
CA THR A 73 10.93 1.84 -2.53
C THR A 73 10.55 0.59 -3.32
N PHE A 74 9.24 0.36 -3.45
CA PHE A 74 8.64 -0.78 -4.12
C PHE A 74 7.76 -0.30 -5.29
N PRO A 75 8.05 -0.71 -6.54
CA PRO A 75 7.18 -0.41 -7.67
C PRO A 75 5.81 -1.08 -7.52
N VAL A 76 4.73 -0.33 -7.72
CA VAL A 76 3.36 -0.83 -7.80
C VAL A 76 3.11 -1.25 -9.24
N PHE A 77 3.14 -2.57 -9.49
CA PHE A 77 2.95 -3.10 -10.85
C PHE A 77 1.47 -3.34 -11.20
N ALA A 78 0.62 -3.46 -10.19
CA ALA A 78 -0.81 -3.59 -10.37
C ALA A 78 -1.53 -3.13 -9.11
N GLY A 79 -2.66 -2.48 -9.29
CA GLY A 79 -3.56 -2.17 -8.20
C GLY A 79 -4.94 -1.85 -8.71
N PHE A 80 -5.90 -1.93 -7.81
CA PHE A 80 -7.21 -1.36 -8.07
C PHE A 80 -7.81 -0.81 -6.80
N GLY A 81 -8.64 0.21 -6.93
CA GLY A 81 -9.33 0.82 -5.81
C GLY A 81 -10.66 1.44 -6.19
N ASP A 82 -11.53 1.55 -5.20
CA ASP A 82 -12.69 2.42 -5.23
C ASP A 82 -12.25 3.86 -4.93
N THR A 83 -12.58 4.80 -5.80
CA THR A 83 -12.11 6.19 -5.69
C THR A 83 -12.73 6.97 -4.53
N LYS A 84 -13.83 6.50 -3.95
CA LYS A 84 -14.50 7.13 -2.79
C LYS A 84 -13.98 6.54 -1.49
N THR A 85 -13.98 5.22 -1.40
CA THR A 85 -13.68 4.50 -0.15
C THR A 85 -12.21 4.10 -0.04
N TYR A 86 -11.48 4.11 -1.15
CA TYR A 86 -10.09 3.64 -1.25
C TYR A 86 -9.93 2.18 -0.82
N TYR A 87 -11.04 1.43 -0.84
CA TYR A 87 -11.01 0.00 -0.70
C TYR A 87 -10.44 -0.60 -1.96
N GLY A 88 -9.49 -1.50 -1.80
CA GLY A 88 -8.70 -1.95 -2.91
C GLY A 88 -7.48 -2.74 -2.47
N LEU A 89 -6.63 -2.95 -3.46
CA LEU A 89 -5.34 -3.58 -3.26
C LEU A 89 -4.28 -2.94 -4.13
N LEU A 90 -3.07 -2.92 -3.59
CA LEU A 90 -1.85 -2.52 -4.29
C LEU A 90 -0.88 -3.70 -4.25
N ALA A 91 -0.52 -4.20 -5.42
CA ALA A 91 0.45 -5.26 -5.60
C ALA A 91 1.79 -4.65 -6.00
N HIS A 92 2.82 -5.05 -5.27
CA HIS A 92 4.16 -4.51 -5.40
C HIS A 92 5.12 -5.54 -5.97
N SER A 93 6.05 -5.05 -6.75
CA SER A 93 7.18 -5.83 -7.24
C SER A 93 8.37 -5.66 -6.28
N GLY A 94 9.20 -6.69 -6.23
CA GLY A 94 10.40 -6.71 -5.39
C GLY A 94 10.16 -7.35 -4.02
N GLY A 95 11.13 -7.15 -3.14
CA GLY A 95 11.13 -7.72 -1.80
C GLY A 95 12.23 -7.17 -0.93
N LEU A 96 12.34 -7.73 0.26
CA LEU A 96 13.41 -7.49 1.21
C LEU A 96 14.07 -8.82 1.55
N ARG A 97 15.40 -8.81 1.61
CA ARG A 97 16.21 -9.90 2.13
C ARG A 97 16.73 -9.48 3.50
N PHE A 98 16.53 -10.35 4.47
CA PHE A 98 17.07 -10.24 5.81
C PHE A 98 18.18 -11.28 5.97
N THR A 99 19.36 -10.89 6.45
CA THR A 99 20.52 -11.76 6.60
C THR A 99 21.16 -11.61 7.98
N LYS A 100 21.50 -12.72 8.63
CA LYS A 100 22.28 -12.79 9.87
C LYS A 100 23.24 -13.95 9.81
N GLY A 101 24.54 -13.67 9.66
CA GLY A 101 25.55 -14.70 9.36
C GLY A 101 25.12 -15.52 8.14
N ASP A 102 25.10 -16.84 8.27
CA ASP A 102 24.72 -17.77 7.19
C ASP A 102 23.19 -17.89 6.99
N LYS A 103 22.38 -17.29 7.87
CA LYS A 103 20.93 -17.36 7.78
C LYS A 103 20.40 -16.23 6.91
N SER A 104 19.51 -16.57 5.99
CA SER A 104 18.81 -15.58 5.17
C SER A 104 17.32 -15.88 5.05
N ALA A 105 16.51 -14.83 5.01
CA ALA A 105 15.09 -14.90 4.74
C ALA A 105 14.69 -13.82 3.74
N VAL A 106 13.98 -14.20 2.68
CA VAL A 106 13.46 -13.25 1.69
C VAL A 106 11.95 -13.12 1.88
N VAL A 107 11.46 -11.90 1.95
CA VAL A 107 10.03 -11.59 1.89
C VAL A 107 9.78 -10.74 0.65
N ARG A 108 8.92 -11.21 -0.26
CA ARG A 108 8.69 -10.58 -1.56
C ARG A 108 7.22 -10.54 -1.94
N ARG A 109 6.92 -9.89 -3.07
CA ARG A 109 5.57 -9.79 -3.65
C ARG A 109 4.55 -9.21 -2.65
N PHE A 110 4.87 -8.03 -2.12
CA PHE A 110 4.02 -7.39 -1.13
C PHE A 110 2.66 -6.99 -1.71
N VAL A 111 1.59 -7.23 -0.96
CA VAL A 111 0.24 -6.83 -1.34
C VAL A 111 -0.40 -6.08 -0.18
N ALA A 112 -0.60 -4.77 -0.35
CA ALA A 112 -1.39 -3.99 0.58
C ALA A 112 -2.88 -4.21 0.25
N VAL A 113 -3.67 -4.55 1.27
CA VAL A 113 -5.11 -4.78 1.14
C VAL A 113 -5.84 -3.87 2.12
N ARG A 114 -6.78 -3.10 1.59
CA ARG A 114 -7.68 -2.26 2.40
C ARG A 114 -9.12 -2.58 2.04
N VAL A 115 -9.88 -2.99 3.03
CA VAL A 115 -11.32 -3.25 2.95
C VAL A 115 -11.98 -2.83 4.27
N PRO A 116 -13.32 -2.70 4.35
CA PRO A 116 -13.99 -2.36 5.59
C PRO A 116 -13.52 -3.25 6.77
N GLY A 117 -12.98 -2.62 7.81
CA GLY A 117 -12.51 -3.28 9.02
C GLY A 117 -11.20 -4.07 8.90
N VAL A 118 -10.54 -4.10 7.73
CA VAL A 118 -9.27 -4.82 7.55
C VAL A 118 -8.31 -4.01 6.68
N SER A 119 -7.15 -3.70 7.24
CA SER A 119 -6.05 -3.02 6.55
C SER A 119 -4.75 -3.73 6.88
N ILE A 120 -4.21 -4.47 5.92
CA ILE A 120 -3.06 -5.36 6.13
C ILE A 120 -2.09 -5.32 4.96
N LEU A 121 -0.82 -5.58 5.27
CA LEU A 121 0.23 -5.84 4.30
C LEU A 121 0.51 -7.34 4.28
N LEU A 122 0.40 -7.97 3.11
CA LEU A 122 0.76 -9.36 2.89
C LEU A 122 2.16 -9.44 2.26
N GLY A 123 2.87 -10.53 2.52
CA GLY A 123 4.16 -10.83 1.88
C GLY A 123 4.33 -12.33 1.71
N GLN A 124 5.12 -12.71 0.71
CA GLN A 124 5.43 -14.10 0.39
C GLN A 124 6.87 -14.41 0.83
N ILE A 125 7.04 -15.54 1.52
CA ILE A 125 8.34 -16.11 1.88
C ILE A 125 8.61 -17.29 0.95
N PRO A 126 9.55 -17.18 -0.01
CA PRO A 126 9.86 -18.26 -0.94
C PRO A 126 10.40 -19.51 -0.22
N GLY A 127 10.20 -20.69 -0.83
CA GLY A 127 10.75 -21.95 -0.33
C GLY A 127 10.05 -22.55 0.89
N LEU A 128 9.13 -21.82 1.53
CA LEU A 128 8.28 -22.35 2.59
C LEU A 128 6.91 -22.77 2.03
N PRO A 129 6.47 -24.03 2.16
CA PRO A 129 5.13 -24.40 1.76
C PRO A 129 4.06 -23.80 2.69
N GLY A 130 2.89 -23.45 2.13
CA GLY A 130 1.66 -23.13 2.88
C GLY A 130 1.16 -21.67 2.81
N GLY A 131 0.35 -21.25 3.79
CA GLY A 131 -0.11 -19.85 3.97
C GLY A 131 -1.39 -19.46 3.23
N CYS A 132 -1.57 -19.92 1.99
CA CYS A 132 -2.77 -19.54 1.21
C CYS A 132 -4.08 -20.16 1.71
N GLY A 133 -4.05 -21.29 2.41
CA GLY A 133 -5.24 -21.83 3.06
C GLY A 133 -5.82 -20.85 4.10
N HIS A 134 -4.94 -20.21 4.88
CA HIS A 134 -5.35 -19.22 5.87
C HIS A 134 -5.85 -17.92 5.22
N ILE A 135 -5.19 -17.45 4.17
CA ILE A 135 -5.65 -16.27 3.41
C ILE A 135 -6.96 -16.56 2.70
N ALA A 136 -7.10 -17.70 2.02
CA ALA A 136 -8.36 -18.10 1.40
C ALA A 136 -9.49 -18.24 2.42
N LYS A 137 -9.19 -18.70 3.65
CA LYS A 137 -10.16 -18.77 4.75
C LYS A 137 -10.51 -17.38 5.30
N ALA A 138 -9.53 -16.47 5.40
CA ALA A 138 -9.74 -15.08 5.80
C ALA A 138 -10.57 -14.31 4.75
N LEU A 139 -10.19 -14.39 3.47
CA LEU A 139 -10.93 -13.84 2.35
C LEU A 139 -12.34 -14.43 2.26
N ARG A 140 -12.51 -15.75 2.46
CA ARG A 140 -13.86 -16.36 2.51
C ARG A 140 -14.70 -15.83 3.68
N ARG A 141 -14.12 -15.64 4.86
CA ARG A 141 -14.84 -15.06 6.01
C ARG A 141 -15.23 -13.61 5.74
N TYR A 142 -14.31 -12.82 5.22
CA TYR A 142 -14.58 -11.45 4.80
C TYR A 142 -15.69 -11.38 3.73
N ALA A 143 -15.62 -12.25 2.73
CA ALA A 143 -16.62 -12.31 1.67
C ALA A 143 -18.00 -12.70 2.23
N LYS A 144 -18.06 -13.63 3.20
CA LYS A 144 -19.30 -14.00 3.90
C LYS A 144 -19.90 -12.84 4.71
N SER A 145 -19.07 -12.02 5.36
CA SER A 145 -19.56 -10.83 6.07
C SER A 145 -19.93 -9.66 5.14
N HIS A 146 -19.59 -9.74 3.85
CA HIS A 146 -19.87 -8.72 2.84
C HIS A 146 -20.57 -9.33 1.61
N PRO A 147 -21.85 -9.73 1.72
CA PRO A 147 -22.56 -10.48 0.67
C PRO A 147 -22.68 -9.71 -0.66
N GLY A 148 -22.67 -8.38 -0.63
CA GLY A 148 -22.62 -7.54 -1.82
C GLY A 148 -21.32 -7.72 -2.63
N VAL A 149 -20.19 -7.91 -1.96
CA VAL A 149 -18.89 -8.20 -2.60
C VAL A 149 -18.92 -9.59 -3.22
N LEU A 150 -19.44 -10.61 -2.52
CA LEU A 150 -19.60 -11.96 -3.07
C LEU A 150 -20.45 -11.98 -4.33
N ARG A 151 -21.60 -11.29 -4.33
CA ARG A 151 -22.47 -11.19 -5.51
C ARG A 151 -21.75 -10.54 -6.68
N LYS A 152 -21.01 -9.45 -6.45
CA LYS A 152 -20.23 -8.76 -7.50
C LYS A 152 -19.09 -9.63 -8.03
N VAL A 153 -18.32 -10.28 -7.14
CA VAL A 153 -17.23 -11.19 -7.52
C VAL A 153 -17.78 -12.40 -8.26
N ARG A 154 -18.89 -12.98 -7.82
CA ARG A 154 -19.54 -14.10 -8.51
C ARG A 154 -20.07 -13.70 -9.88
N ARG A 155 -20.74 -12.54 -9.99
CA ARG A 155 -21.20 -11.99 -11.28
C ARG A 155 -20.02 -11.72 -12.21
N ALA A 156 -18.94 -11.11 -11.71
CA ALA A 156 -17.73 -10.89 -12.48
C ALA A 156 -17.06 -12.21 -12.89
N ALA A 157 -17.02 -13.22 -12.02
CA ALA A 157 -16.47 -14.53 -12.34
C ALA A 157 -17.34 -15.29 -13.36
N GLN A 158 -18.66 -15.11 -13.33
CA GLN A 158 -19.60 -15.66 -14.31
C GLN A 158 -19.49 -14.93 -15.66
N GLN A 159 -19.36 -13.60 -15.63
CA GLN A 159 -19.21 -12.75 -16.81
C GLN A 159 -17.84 -12.97 -17.48
N TYR A 160 -16.79 -13.25 -16.70
CA TYR A 160 -15.42 -13.43 -17.18
C TYR A 160 -14.81 -14.75 -16.69
N PRO A 161 -15.32 -15.91 -17.16
CA PRO A 161 -14.91 -17.22 -16.64
C PRO A 161 -13.43 -17.54 -16.93
N LYS A 162 -12.90 -17.09 -18.08
CA LYS A 162 -11.47 -17.24 -18.42
C LYS A 162 -10.58 -16.43 -17.48
N ALA A 163 -10.93 -15.15 -17.23
CA ALA A 163 -10.19 -14.29 -16.31
C ALA A 163 -10.21 -14.84 -14.88
N ALA A 164 -11.37 -15.32 -14.41
CA ALA A 164 -11.48 -15.96 -13.09
C ALA A 164 -10.57 -17.19 -12.96
N ARG A 165 -10.50 -18.04 -14.01
CA ARG A 165 -9.56 -19.18 -14.04
C ARG A 165 -8.11 -18.71 -13.99
N HIS A 166 -7.73 -17.67 -14.74
CA HIS A 166 -6.38 -17.10 -14.70
C HIS A 166 -6.04 -16.54 -13.31
N VAL A 167 -6.96 -15.83 -12.66
CA VAL A 167 -6.77 -15.33 -11.29
C VAL A 167 -6.56 -16.48 -10.33
N VAL A 168 -7.42 -17.51 -10.37
CA VAL A 168 -7.27 -18.71 -9.51
C VAL A 168 -5.94 -19.41 -9.77
N GLN A 169 -5.53 -19.57 -11.03
CA GLN A 169 -4.25 -20.18 -11.38
C GLN A 169 -3.06 -19.32 -10.91
N ALA A 170 -3.13 -17.99 -11.10
CA ALA A 170 -2.11 -17.06 -10.62
C ALA A 170 -1.98 -17.10 -9.11
N THR A 171 -3.11 -17.13 -8.38
CA THR A 171 -3.11 -17.36 -6.93
C THR A 171 -2.51 -18.71 -6.59
N LYS A 172 -2.88 -19.81 -7.26
CA LYS A 172 -2.29 -21.13 -7.01
C LYS A 172 -0.77 -21.12 -7.24
N ARG A 173 -0.27 -20.47 -8.30
CA ARG A 173 1.18 -20.33 -8.56
C ARG A 173 1.85 -19.50 -7.47
N TYR A 174 1.25 -18.37 -7.10
CA TYR A 174 1.70 -17.53 -5.99
C TYR A 174 1.77 -18.33 -4.67
N CYS A 175 0.86 -19.27 -4.44
CA CYS A 175 0.87 -20.11 -3.25
C CYS A 175 1.84 -21.31 -3.33
N LYS A 176 2.17 -21.76 -4.54
CA LYS A 176 3.13 -22.86 -4.75
C LYS A 176 4.57 -22.39 -4.54
N GLU A 177 4.86 -21.14 -4.87
CA GLU A 177 6.22 -20.58 -4.80
C GLU A 177 6.65 -20.16 -3.40
N GLY A 178 5.75 -20.16 -2.41
CA GLY A 178 6.11 -19.78 -1.05
C GLY A 178 4.93 -19.57 -0.11
N ARG A 179 5.26 -19.30 1.16
CA ARG A 179 4.30 -19.11 2.24
C ARG A 179 3.90 -17.65 2.27
N VAL A 180 2.61 -17.41 2.18
CA VAL A 180 2.07 -16.06 2.32
C VAL A 180 1.71 -15.80 3.77
N ILE A 181 2.19 -14.69 4.31
CA ILE A 181 1.91 -14.23 5.66
C ILE A 181 1.34 -12.83 5.64
N VAL A 182 0.61 -12.47 6.70
CA VAL A 182 0.47 -11.06 7.06
C VAL A 182 1.84 -10.62 7.53
N VAL A 183 2.32 -9.50 6.99
CA VAL A 183 3.59 -8.87 7.37
C VAL A 183 3.29 -7.81 8.42
N ALA A 184 2.39 -6.89 8.09
CA ALA A 184 2.04 -5.77 8.96
C ALA A 184 0.52 -5.53 8.98
N GLN A 185 0.04 -4.93 10.07
CA GLN A 185 -1.23 -4.21 10.05
C GLN A 185 -0.97 -2.76 9.67
N LEU A 186 -1.94 -2.16 8.99
CA LEU A 186 -1.89 -0.77 8.54
C LEU A 186 -2.80 0.08 9.43
N SER A 187 -2.26 1.11 10.06
CA SER A 187 -2.99 2.07 10.90
C SER A 187 -2.76 3.50 10.43
N ASN A 188 -3.48 4.46 11.03
CA ASN A 188 -3.33 5.91 10.74
C ASN A 188 -3.37 6.23 9.25
N LEU A 189 -4.33 5.60 8.56
CA LEU A 189 -4.46 5.69 7.11
C LEU A 189 -4.89 7.10 6.71
N SER A 190 -4.03 7.81 6.00
CA SER A 190 -4.34 9.12 5.43
C SER A 190 -4.30 9.09 3.90
N LYS A 191 -4.91 10.11 3.29
CA LYS A 191 -4.93 10.29 1.84
C LYS A 191 -4.81 11.76 1.49
N SER A 192 -4.10 12.04 0.41
CA SER A 192 -4.12 13.32 -0.29
C SER A 192 -4.26 13.06 -1.78
N VAL A 193 -4.97 13.94 -2.49
CA VAL A 193 -5.11 13.85 -3.95
C VAL A 193 -4.66 15.17 -4.52
N GLU A 194 -3.67 15.11 -5.41
CA GLU A 194 -3.09 16.27 -6.03
C GLU A 194 -2.73 15.93 -7.48
N ASN A 195 -3.08 16.82 -8.41
CA ASN A 195 -2.74 16.70 -9.84
C ASN A 195 -3.06 15.32 -10.47
N GLY A 196 -4.20 14.74 -10.09
CA GLY A 196 -4.67 13.44 -10.62
C GLY A 196 -3.92 12.23 -10.07
N SER A 197 -3.01 12.41 -9.12
CA SER A 197 -2.36 11.34 -8.37
C SER A 197 -2.87 11.32 -6.92
N ALA A 198 -2.94 10.13 -6.33
CA ALA A 198 -3.31 9.95 -4.94
C ALA A 198 -2.08 9.50 -4.13
N THR A 199 -1.81 10.23 -3.05
CA THR A 199 -0.81 9.86 -2.04
C THR A 199 -1.55 9.20 -0.87
N LEU A 200 -1.19 7.96 -0.55
CA LEU A 200 -1.75 7.19 0.55
C LEU A 200 -0.65 6.98 1.58
N SER A 201 -0.93 7.25 2.86
CA SER A 201 0.03 6.99 3.94
C SER A 201 -0.54 6.04 4.98
N ALA A 202 0.33 5.25 5.60
CA ALA A 202 -0.04 4.31 6.65
C ALA A 202 1.12 4.06 7.60
N ASP A 203 0.82 3.85 8.88
CA ASP A 203 1.78 3.27 9.82
C ASP A 203 1.74 1.74 9.72
N LEU A 204 2.90 1.13 9.86
CA LEU A 204 3.10 -0.31 9.79
C LEU A 204 3.38 -0.86 11.18
N THR A 205 2.55 -1.79 11.64
CA THR A 205 2.79 -2.54 12.88
C THR A 205 3.01 -4.01 12.59
N LEU A 206 4.06 -4.58 13.16
CA LEU A 206 4.50 -5.93 12.90
C LEU A 206 3.42 -6.94 13.30
N SER A 207 3.04 -7.82 12.38
CA SER A 207 2.09 -8.88 12.70
C SER A 207 2.73 -10.03 13.48
N ARG A 208 1.94 -10.82 14.21
CA ARG A 208 2.43 -12.04 14.91
C ARG A 208 3.21 -13.01 14.01
N PRO A 209 2.73 -13.36 12.79
CA PRO A 209 3.49 -14.25 11.91
C PRO A 209 4.85 -13.69 11.50
N ALA A 210 4.93 -12.39 11.23
CA ALA A 210 6.17 -11.73 10.84
C ALA A 210 7.13 -11.57 12.02
N ALA A 211 6.61 -11.21 13.21
CA ALA A 211 7.37 -11.20 14.45
C ALA A 211 8.04 -12.55 14.71
N LYS A 212 7.29 -13.66 14.63
CA LYS A 212 7.85 -15.01 14.79
C LYS A 212 8.93 -15.35 13.76
N LEU A 213 8.81 -14.86 12.53
CA LEU A 213 9.84 -15.04 11.50
C LEU A 213 11.12 -14.28 11.88
N LEU A 214 10.98 -13.00 12.22
CA LEU A 214 12.11 -12.15 12.62
C LEU A 214 12.77 -12.67 13.89
N SER A 215 12.01 -13.11 14.89
CA SER A 215 12.59 -13.67 16.12
C SER A 215 13.46 -14.89 15.85
N ARG A 216 13.03 -15.76 14.92
CA ARG A 216 13.80 -16.94 14.52
C ARG A 216 15.07 -16.59 13.77
N LEU A 217 15.03 -15.54 12.97
CA LEU A 217 16.18 -15.06 12.21
C LEU A 217 17.18 -14.36 13.14
N ALA A 218 16.69 -13.43 13.96
CA ALA A 218 17.47 -12.63 14.89
C ALA A 218 17.98 -13.46 16.08
N GLY A 219 17.32 -14.56 16.44
CA GLY A 219 17.64 -15.28 17.67
C GLY A 219 17.28 -14.53 18.95
N ALA A 220 16.42 -13.50 18.84
CA ALA A 220 15.91 -12.68 19.93
C ALA A 220 14.40 -12.51 19.76
N GLU A 221 13.67 -12.29 20.85
CA GLU A 221 12.22 -12.13 20.77
C GLU A 221 11.84 -10.76 20.19
N VAL A 222 11.06 -10.77 19.10
CA VAL A 222 10.39 -9.59 18.56
C VAL A 222 8.91 -9.63 18.95
N PRO A 223 8.40 -8.62 19.66
CA PRO A 223 6.99 -8.57 20.01
C PRO A 223 6.14 -8.27 18.77
N ALA A 224 4.99 -8.93 18.68
CA ALA A 224 3.97 -8.53 17.71
C ALA A 224 3.39 -7.16 18.10
N GLY A 225 3.08 -6.33 17.11
CA GLY A 225 2.65 -4.95 17.28
C GLY A 225 3.81 -3.95 17.30
N ALA A 226 5.07 -4.41 17.28
CA ALA A 226 6.22 -3.51 17.18
C ALA A 226 6.11 -2.59 15.95
N PRO A 227 6.42 -1.29 16.09
CA PRO A 227 6.35 -0.35 14.98
C PRO A 227 7.41 -0.71 13.95
N LEU A 228 6.99 -1.00 12.72
CA LEU A 228 7.90 -1.24 11.60
C LEU A 228 8.32 0.05 10.91
N GLY A 229 7.52 1.11 11.03
CA GLY A 229 7.72 2.38 10.36
C GLY A 229 6.47 2.85 9.65
N SER A 230 6.64 3.64 8.60
CA SER A 230 5.55 4.20 7.80
C SER A 230 5.71 3.85 6.33
N ALA A 231 4.58 3.81 5.62
CA ALA A 231 4.52 3.60 4.18
C ALA A 231 3.81 4.77 3.52
N VAL A 232 4.35 5.26 2.42
CA VAL A 232 3.75 6.27 1.55
C VAL A 232 3.68 5.72 0.14
N SER A 233 2.48 5.58 -0.40
CA SER A 233 2.22 5.14 -1.77
C SER A 233 1.74 6.30 -2.61
N THR A 234 2.44 6.59 -3.70
CA THR A 234 1.95 7.49 -4.75
C THR A 234 1.38 6.63 -5.87
N VAL A 235 0.09 6.80 -6.17
CA VAL A 235 -0.60 6.03 -7.20
C VAL A 235 -1.31 6.93 -8.19
N THR A 236 -1.25 6.54 -9.46
CA THR A 236 -1.90 7.25 -10.56
C THR A 236 -2.90 6.31 -11.25
N PRO A 237 -4.13 6.77 -11.54
CA PRO A 237 -5.08 6.05 -12.36
C PRO A 237 -4.49 5.70 -13.73
N THR A 238 -4.70 4.46 -14.16
CA THR A 238 -4.44 4.04 -15.54
C THR A 238 -5.78 3.87 -16.25
N GLY A 239 -5.92 4.55 -17.40
CA GLY A 239 -7.12 4.57 -18.24
C GLY A 239 -7.41 3.23 -18.92
#